data_AF-A0A6T9E135-F1
#
_entry.id   AF-A0A6T9E135-F1
#
_cell.length_a   1.000
_cell.length_b   1.000
_cell.length_c   1.000
_cell.angle_alpha   90.00
_cell.angle_beta   90.00
_cell.angle_gamma   90.00
#
_symmetry.space_group_name_H-M   'P 1'
#
loop_
_entity.id
_entity.type
_entity.pdbx_description
1 polymer ?
#
loop_
_entity_poly.entity_id
_entity_poly.type
_entity_poly.pdbx_seq_one_letter_code
_entity_poly.pdbx_strand_id
1 'polypeptide(L)'
;YGLPLVDCASLLERTGNHMIWGRRLHPPWQSHQIFADVIIGTWAKGFRDLCAGASAPKPSFPAGTLATRKLLDHFQSCKVGLSEYYALKEGGPQPTEVDGWRLFEDRPGKPGWISEKPGAVMNFRLSFGA
;
A
#
# COMPACT_ATOMS: atom_id res chain seq x y z
N TYR A 1 5.29 20.62 -4.90
CA TYR A 1 3.86 20.41 -4.64
C TYR A 1 3.26 21.36 -3.59
N GLY A 2 4.04 22.22 -2.93
CA GLY A 2 3.50 23.10 -1.88
C GLY A 2 2.89 22.34 -0.70
N LEU A 3 3.23 21.05 -0.56
CA LEU A 3 2.78 20.23 0.55
C LEU A 3 3.71 20.48 1.75
N PRO A 4 3.17 20.52 2.97
CA PRO A 4 4.01 20.51 4.16
C PRO A 4 4.86 19.23 4.15
N LEU A 5 6.18 19.41 4.29
CA LEU A 5 7.13 18.32 4.40
C LEU A 5 7.65 18.28 5.84
N VAL A 6 7.51 17.12 6.47
CA VAL A 6 8.22 16.81 7.71
C VAL A 6 9.40 15.94 7.34
N ASP A 7 10.58 16.54 7.25
CA ASP A 7 11.81 15.81 6.97
C ASP A 7 12.41 15.24 8.25
N CYS A 8 12.00 14.02 8.57
CA CYS A 8 12.49 13.29 9.73
C CYS A 8 13.99 13.00 9.66
N ALA A 9 14.60 12.91 8.47
CA ALA A 9 16.04 12.67 8.34
C ALA A 9 16.85 13.90 8.78
N SER A 10 16.44 15.09 8.34
CA SER A 10 17.07 16.36 8.77
C SER A 10 17.01 16.57 10.29
N LEU A 11 15.94 16.10 10.94
CA LEU A 11 15.78 16.17 12.40
C LEU A 11 16.77 15.27 13.14
N LEU A 12 17.12 14.12 12.56
CA LEU A 12 18.12 13.20 13.12
C LEU A 12 19.53 13.76 12.98
N GLU A 13 19.86 14.27 11.79
CA GLU A 13 21.19 14.84 11.50
C GLU A 13 21.48 16.05 12.38
N ARG A 14 20.49 16.92 12.58
CA ARG A 14 20.64 18.16 13.38
C ARG A 14 20.78 17.94 14.87
N THR A 15 20.16 16.89 15.41
CA THR A 15 20.13 16.66 16.86
C THR A 15 21.24 15.73 17.33
N GLY A 16 21.93 15.05 16.41
CA GLY A 16 22.91 14.01 16.73
C GLY A 16 22.32 12.85 17.55
N ASN A 17 20.98 12.79 17.65
CA ASN A 17 20.30 12.02 18.67
C ASN A 17 19.73 10.75 18.03
N HIS A 18 20.52 9.68 18.08
CA HIS A 18 20.14 8.35 17.60
C HIS A 18 18.95 7.72 18.37
N MET A 19 18.41 8.40 19.40
CA MET A 19 17.29 7.90 20.20
C MET A 19 15.97 7.77 19.43
N ILE A 20 15.77 8.54 18.36
CA ILE A 20 14.47 8.56 17.66
C ILE A 20 14.23 7.26 16.89
N TRP A 21 15.26 6.64 16.30
CA TRP A 21 15.12 5.35 15.60
C TRP A 21 15.83 4.20 16.30
N GLY A 22 16.76 4.49 17.21
CA GLY A 22 17.61 3.47 17.83
C GLY A 22 18.44 2.71 16.78
N ARG A 23 18.78 1.45 17.07
CA ARG A 23 19.47 0.53 16.14
C ARG A 23 18.52 -0.30 15.25
N ARG A 24 17.21 0.01 15.24
CA ARG A 24 16.19 -0.79 14.55
C ARG A 24 15.60 0.00 13.39
N LEU A 25 15.11 -0.72 12.37
CA LEU A 25 14.35 -0.15 11.26
C LEU A 25 13.01 0.47 11.70
N HIS A 26 12.53 0.15 12.91
CA HIS A 26 11.29 0.65 13.47
C HIS A 26 11.53 1.38 14.79
N PRO A 27 10.98 2.60 14.97
CA PRO A 27 11.28 3.41 16.13
C PRO A 27 10.41 2.99 17.34
N PRO A 28 10.84 3.29 18.58
CA PRO A 28 10.06 3.03 19.78
C PRO A 28 8.84 3.97 19.88
N TRP A 29 7.90 3.66 20.78
CA TRP A 29 6.63 4.39 20.88
C TRP A 29 6.80 5.89 21.15
N GLN A 30 7.83 6.30 21.89
CA GLN A 30 8.12 7.70 22.19
C GLN A 30 8.38 8.50 20.93
N SER A 31 9.10 7.90 19.98
CA SER A 31 9.40 8.53 18.70
C SER A 31 8.17 8.66 17.83
N HIS A 32 7.26 7.67 17.86
CA HIS A 32 5.95 7.78 17.23
C HIS A 32 5.14 8.96 17.80
N GLN A 33 5.18 9.17 19.13
CA GLN A 33 4.53 10.32 19.76
C GLN A 33 5.10 11.65 19.24
N ILE A 34 6.43 11.78 19.18
CA ILE A 34 7.08 12.99 18.64
C ILE A 34 6.64 13.26 17.20
N PHE A 35 6.59 12.24 16.34
CA PHE A 35 6.12 12.40 14.96
C PHE A 35 4.64 12.79 14.91
N ALA A 36 3.80 12.19 15.75
CA ALA A 36 2.39 12.54 15.84
C ALA A 36 2.20 14.01 16.23
N ASP A 37 2.94 14.50 17.22
CA ASP A 37 2.84 15.89 17.68
C ASP A 37 3.26 16.89 16.59
N VAL A 38 4.32 16.60 15.83
CA VAL A 38 4.76 17.42 14.69
C VAL A 38 3.71 17.44 13.58
N ILE A 39 3.11 16.29 13.26
CA ILE A 39 2.06 16.19 12.24
C ILE A 39 0.82 16.97 12.68
N ILE A 40 0.37 16.78 13.92
CA ILE A 40 -0.79 17.49 14.49
C ILE A 40 -0.53 19.00 14.51
N GLY A 41 0.64 19.44 14.97
CA GLY A 41 1.01 20.86 14.99
C GLY A 41 1.00 21.50 13.59
N THR A 42 1.53 20.76 12.60
CA THR A 42 1.57 21.17 11.19
C THR A 42 0.16 21.31 10.62
N TRP A 43 -0.71 20.31 10.86
CA TRP A 43 -2.10 20.32 10.41
C TRP A 43 -2.91 21.41 11.11
N ALA A 44 -2.77 21.55 12.43
CA ALA A 44 -3.45 22.58 13.19
C ALA A 44 -3.08 23.99 12.71
N LYS A 45 -1.80 24.22 12.36
CA LYS A 45 -1.38 25.47 11.72
C LYS A 45 -2.06 25.65 10.37
N GLY A 46 -2.01 24.65 9.49
CA GLY A 46 -2.66 24.70 8.18
C GLY A 46 -4.17 25.00 8.27
N PHE A 47 -4.89 24.35 9.18
CA PHE A 47 -6.31 24.61 9.42
C PHE A 47 -6.56 26.02 9.94
N ARG A 48 -5.76 26.52 10.88
CA ARG A 48 -5.89 27.90 11.37
C ARG A 48 -5.67 28.92 10.25
N ASP A 49 -4.66 28.72 9.42
CA ASP A 49 -4.37 29.62 8.30
C ASP A 49 -5.53 29.63 7.30
N LEU A 50 -6.09 28.45 6.96
CA LEU A 50 -7.28 28.36 6.10
C LEU A 50 -8.51 29.05 6.71
N CYS A 51 -8.77 28.85 8.00
CA CYS A 51 -9.84 29.54 8.73
C CYS A 51 -9.64 31.07 8.77
N ALA A 52 -8.38 31.53 8.78
CA ALA A 52 -8.03 32.94 8.72
C ALA A 52 -8.08 33.52 7.29
N GLY A 53 -8.55 32.75 6.30
CA GLY A 53 -8.72 33.20 4.92
C GLY A 53 -7.52 32.96 4.01
N ALA A 54 -6.53 32.17 4.43
CA ALA A 54 -5.48 31.74 3.52
C ALA A 54 -6.09 30.87 2.40
N SER A 55 -5.58 31.04 1.17
CA SER A 55 -6.00 30.21 0.04
C SER A 55 -5.48 28.78 0.21
N ALA A 56 -6.33 27.78 -0.01
CA ALA A 56 -5.88 26.41 -0.11
C ALA A 56 -4.89 26.26 -1.29
N PRO A 57 -3.73 25.63 -1.09
CA PRO A 57 -2.80 25.39 -2.19
C PRO A 57 -3.48 24.50 -3.24
N LYS A 58 -3.32 24.85 -4.52
CA LYS A 58 -3.82 24.00 -5.62
C LYS A 58 -3.02 22.69 -5.60
N PRO A 59 -3.68 21.53 -5.46
CA PRO A 59 -2.98 20.25 -5.52
C PRO A 59 -2.26 20.14 -6.86
N SER A 60 -0.94 19.97 -6.80
CA SER A 60 -0.16 19.53 -7.95
C SER A 60 0.30 18.13 -7.61
N PHE A 61 -0.37 17.13 -8.15
CA PHE A 61 0.25 15.81 -8.28
C PHE A 61 1.04 15.83 -9.59
N PRO A 62 2.14 15.07 -9.72
CA PRO A 62 2.76 14.90 -11.02
C PRO A 62 1.67 14.37 -11.97
N ALA A 63 1.35 15.17 -12.99
CA ALA A 63 0.36 14.83 -14.00
C ALA A 63 1.00 13.83 -14.96
N GLY A 64 1.24 12.62 -14.47
CA GLY A 64 1.96 11.61 -15.23
C GLY A 64 2.50 10.50 -14.36
N THR A 65 2.72 9.37 -15.00
CA THR A 65 3.47 8.25 -14.44
C THR A 65 4.95 8.61 -14.34
N LEU A 66 5.67 8.00 -13.40
CA LEU A 66 7.14 8.10 -13.34
C LEU A 66 7.81 7.53 -14.61
N ALA A 67 7.15 6.56 -15.25
CA ALA A 67 7.58 5.97 -16.52
C ALA A 67 7.12 6.80 -17.73
N THR A 68 7.94 6.84 -18.78
CA THR A 68 7.57 7.46 -20.06
C THR A 68 6.45 6.69 -20.74
N ARG A 69 5.65 7.36 -21.58
CA ARG A 69 4.61 6.70 -22.38
C ARG A 69 5.19 5.58 -23.24
N LYS A 70 6.35 5.83 -23.86
CA LYS A 70 7.11 4.82 -24.62
C LYS A 70 7.35 3.56 -23.80
N LEU A 71 7.82 3.67 -22.55
CA LEU A 71 8.04 2.50 -21.68
C LEU A 71 6.73 1.80 -21.32
N LEU A 72 5.68 2.56 -20.98
CA LEU A 72 4.38 2.01 -20.63
C LEU A 72 3.70 1.26 -21.78
N ASP A 73 3.87 1.73 -23.02
CA ASP A 73 3.28 1.08 -24.20
C ASP A 73 3.87 -0.32 -24.47
N HIS A 74 5.01 -0.67 -23.87
CA HIS A 74 5.55 -2.03 -23.92
C HIS A 74 4.80 -2.99 -22.98
N PHE A 75 4.10 -2.45 -21.97
CA PHE A 75 3.35 -3.24 -21.01
C PHE A 75 1.86 -3.10 -21.32
N GLN A 76 1.34 -4.02 -22.13
CA GLN A 76 -0.11 -4.19 -22.26
C GLN A 76 -0.69 -4.63 -20.92
N SER A 77 -1.23 -3.68 -20.17
CA SER A 77 -1.93 -3.94 -18.91
C SER A 77 -3.43 -3.99 -19.20
N CYS A 78 -4.05 -5.11 -18.84
CA CYS A 78 -5.51 -5.19 -18.82
C CYS A 78 -6.03 -4.46 -17.56
N LYS A 79 -7.10 -3.68 -17.69
CA LYS A 79 -7.76 -3.06 -16.52
C LYS A 79 -8.42 -4.09 -15.60
N VAL A 80 -8.77 -5.25 -16.16
CA VAL A 80 -9.41 -6.38 -15.48
C VAL A 80 -8.70 -7.64 -15.94
N GLY A 81 -8.37 -8.54 -15.03
CA GLY A 81 -7.79 -9.83 -15.39
C GLY A 81 -8.79 -10.64 -16.20
N LEU A 82 -8.36 -11.26 -17.31
CA LEU A 82 -9.22 -12.18 -18.06
C LEU A 82 -9.45 -13.50 -17.32
N SER A 83 -8.70 -13.76 -16.25
CA SER A 83 -8.87 -14.90 -15.37
C SER A 83 -8.57 -14.48 -13.94
N GLU A 84 -9.61 -14.24 -13.16
CA GLU A 84 -9.53 -13.82 -11.77
C GLU A 84 -10.21 -14.85 -10.88
N TYR A 85 -9.51 -15.30 -9.85
CA TYR A 85 -9.97 -16.32 -8.91
C TYR A 85 -10.07 -15.69 -7.53
N TYR A 86 -11.28 -15.67 -6.98
CA TYR A 86 -11.54 -15.10 -5.66
C TYR A 86 -12.27 -16.12 -4.80
N ALA A 87 -11.68 -16.45 -3.66
CA ALA A 87 -12.25 -17.39 -2.68
C ALA A 87 -13.63 -16.92 -2.14
N LEU A 88 -13.88 -15.61 -2.15
CA LEU A 88 -15.13 -14.99 -1.71
C LEU A 88 -16.20 -14.88 -2.81
N LYS A 89 -15.86 -15.11 -4.09
CA LYS A 89 -16.78 -14.80 -5.19
C LYS A 89 -17.65 -16.00 -5.52
N GLU A 90 -18.93 -15.91 -5.15
CA GLU A 90 -19.96 -16.85 -5.61
C GLU A 90 -20.15 -16.75 -7.13
N GLY A 91 -20.22 -17.90 -7.81
CA GLY A 91 -20.48 -17.97 -9.26
C GLY A 91 -19.35 -17.50 -10.18
N GLY A 92 -18.13 -17.26 -9.66
CA GLY A 92 -16.94 -16.98 -10.46
C GLY A 92 -16.18 -18.24 -10.89
N PRO A 93 -15.17 -18.12 -11.79
CA PRO A 93 -14.27 -19.22 -12.10
C PRO A 93 -13.55 -19.66 -10.82
N GLN A 94 -13.52 -20.97 -10.59
CA GLN A 94 -12.86 -21.61 -9.45
C GLN A 94 -11.69 -22.44 -9.97
N PRO A 95 -10.56 -22.49 -9.26
CA PRO A 95 -9.49 -23.38 -9.65
C PRO A 95 -9.91 -24.83 -9.47
N THR A 96 -9.24 -25.74 -10.18
CA THR A 96 -9.43 -27.17 -9.96
C THR A 96 -8.45 -27.64 -8.89
N GLU A 97 -8.99 -28.06 -7.74
CA GLU A 97 -8.24 -28.73 -6.69
C GLU A 97 -7.89 -30.15 -7.17
N VAL A 98 -6.60 -30.41 -7.40
CA VAL A 98 -6.15 -31.71 -7.93
C VAL A 98 -5.80 -32.65 -6.77
N ASP A 99 -4.99 -32.16 -5.82
CA ASP A 99 -4.57 -32.94 -4.67
C ASP A 99 -4.13 -32.02 -3.52
N GLY A 100 -4.70 -32.22 -2.34
CA GLY A 100 -4.26 -31.60 -1.08
C GLY A 100 -4.66 -30.15 -0.85
N TRP A 101 -5.19 -29.44 -1.85
CA TRP A 101 -5.77 -28.11 -1.67
C TRP A 101 -7.27 -28.20 -1.38
N ARG A 102 -7.78 -27.27 -0.58
CA ARG A 102 -9.21 -27.08 -0.34
C ARG A 102 -9.53 -25.62 -0.11
N LEU A 103 -10.70 -25.17 -0.58
CA LEU A 103 -11.29 -23.89 -0.17
C LEU A 103 -11.72 -23.97 1.29
N PHE A 104 -11.03 -23.24 2.17
CA PHE A 104 -11.36 -23.17 3.60
C PHE A 104 -10.90 -21.84 4.22
N GLU A 105 -11.42 -21.55 5.41
CA GLU A 105 -11.15 -20.34 6.16
C GLU A 105 -10.44 -20.65 7.49
N ASP A 106 -9.12 -20.43 7.55
CA ASP A 106 -8.33 -20.60 8.79
C ASP A 106 -8.49 -19.41 9.76
N ARG A 107 -8.96 -18.27 9.23
CA ARG A 107 -9.21 -17.03 9.95
C ARG A 107 -10.57 -16.43 9.56
N PRO A 108 -11.43 -16.09 10.55
CA PRO A 108 -12.72 -15.47 10.30
C PRO A 108 -12.70 -14.33 9.27
N GLY A 109 -13.50 -14.43 8.22
CA GLY A 109 -13.65 -13.47 7.13
C GLY A 109 -12.55 -13.50 6.06
N LYS A 110 -11.69 -14.52 6.04
CA LYS A 110 -10.57 -14.65 5.10
C LYS A 110 -10.50 -16.05 4.47
N PRO A 111 -11.52 -16.46 3.69
CA PRO A 111 -11.45 -17.75 3.00
C PRO A 111 -10.35 -17.72 1.95
N GLY A 112 -9.72 -18.87 1.75
CA GLY A 112 -8.68 -19.07 0.75
C GLY A 112 -8.56 -20.54 0.38
N TRP A 113 -7.78 -20.82 -0.65
CA TRP A 113 -7.36 -22.19 -0.89
C TRP A 113 -6.10 -22.45 -0.07
N ILE A 114 -6.16 -23.46 0.79
CA ILE A 114 -5.07 -23.79 1.72
C ILE A 114 -4.73 -25.27 1.58
N SER A 115 -3.45 -25.59 1.71
CA SER A 115 -2.98 -26.97 1.81
C SER A 115 -2.06 -27.16 3.01
N GLU A 116 -2.25 -28.26 3.71
CA GLU A 116 -1.36 -28.75 4.78
C GLU A 116 -0.44 -29.88 4.27
N LYS A 117 -0.56 -30.25 2.99
CA LYS A 117 0.15 -31.37 2.38
C LYS A 117 1.35 -30.85 1.57
N PRO A 118 2.58 -31.29 1.86
CA PRO A 118 3.72 -31.03 0.98
C PRO A 118 3.47 -31.57 -0.43
N GLY A 119 3.69 -30.74 -1.45
CA GLY A 119 3.51 -31.13 -2.86
C GLY A 119 2.07 -31.09 -3.37
N ALA A 120 1.14 -30.43 -2.67
CA ALA A 120 -0.23 -30.26 -3.13
C ALA A 120 -0.33 -29.51 -4.47
N VAL A 121 -1.29 -29.90 -5.31
CA VAL A 121 -1.45 -29.41 -6.69
C VAL A 121 -2.83 -28.79 -6.90
N MET A 122 -2.84 -27.64 -7.56
CA MET A 122 -4.04 -26.91 -7.98
C MET A 122 -3.82 -26.35 -9.38
N ASN A 123 -4.84 -26.44 -10.23
CA ASN A 123 -4.80 -25.95 -11.60
C ASN A 123 -5.65 -24.70 -11.78
N PHE A 124 -5.10 -23.71 -12.47
CA PHE A 124 -5.78 -22.48 -12.86
C PHE A 124 -5.89 -22.42 -14.37
N ARG A 125 -7.10 -22.23 -14.89
CA ARG A 125 -7.29 -21.93 -16.31
C ARG A 125 -7.05 -20.43 -16.53
N LEU A 126 -5.89 -20.09 -17.08
CA LEU A 126 -5.53 -18.71 -17.35
C LEU A 126 -5.86 -18.35 -18.80
N SER A 127 -6.35 -17.12 -18.98
CA SER A 127 -6.54 -16.47 -20.27
C SER A 127 -5.70 -15.20 -20.28
N PHE A 128 -4.94 -15.02 -21.33
CA PHE A 128 -4.16 -13.81 -21.58
C PHE A 128 -4.78 -13.09 -22.79
N GLY A 129 -4.80 -11.76 -22.77
CA GLY A 129 -5.37 -10.97 -23.87
C GLY A 129 -4.60 -11.21 -25.17
N ALA A 130 -5.31 -11.07 -26.30
CA ALA A 130 -4.73 -11.09 -27.63
C ALA A 130 -4.26 -9.68 -28.05
#